data_AF-A0A257P516-F1
#
_entry.id   AF-A0A257P516-F1
#
_cell.length_a   1.000
_cell.length_b   1.000
_cell.length_c   1.000
_cell.angle_alpha   90.00
_cell.angle_beta   90.00
_cell.angle_gamma   90.00
#
_symmetry.space_group_name_H-M   'P 1'
#
loop_
_entity.id
_entity.type
_entity.pdbx_description
1 polymer ?
#
loop_
_entity_poly.entity_id
_entity_poly.type
_entity_poly.pdbx_seq_one_letter_code
_entity_poly.pdbx_strand_id
1 'polypeptide(L)'
;MAQQRERAPLPKPEAAPNPYKTRTGLSRVYHAGINSMSGLRAAWQTESAFRQELTLALILLPLALWLGRTWTERAVLAGSVLLVLIVELLNTAIEYTVDRVSLERHDLSKTAKDLGSAAVLLTLLLCVLIWAAVLLPRI
;
A
#
# COMPACT_ATOMS: atom_id res chain seq x y z
N MET A 1 -46.42 11.96 47.75
CA MET A 1 -46.20 11.07 46.60
C MET A 1 -46.11 11.93 45.35
N ALA A 2 -44.91 12.29 44.91
CA ALA A 2 -44.68 13.07 43.69
C ALA A 2 -44.21 12.11 42.59
N GLN A 3 -45.01 11.97 41.53
CA GLN A 3 -44.74 11.14 40.36
C GLN A 3 -43.38 11.48 39.74
N GLN A 4 -42.48 10.50 39.67
CA GLN A 4 -41.38 10.48 38.71
C GLN A 4 -41.99 10.52 37.31
N ARG A 5 -41.92 11.68 36.66
CA ARG A 5 -42.14 11.80 35.22
C ARG A 5 -40.93 11.19 34.53
N GLU A 6 -41.10 9.97 34.03
CA GLU A 6 -40.16 9.26 33.18
C GLU A 6 -39.85 10.14 31.95
N ARG A 7 -38.62 10.68 31.89
CA ARG A 7 -38.18 11.49 30.75
C ARG A 7 -37.89 10.53 29.60
N ALA A 8 -38.62 10.70 28.50
CA ALA A 8 -38.35 9.96 27.27
C ALA A 8 -36.86 10.12 26.87
N PRO A 9 -36.22 9.07 26.32
CA PRO A 9 -34.85 9.17 25.84
C PRO A 9 -34.72 10.28 24.81
N LEU A 10 -33.69 11.12 24.94
CA LEU A 10 -33.39 12.13 23.94
C LEU A 10 -33.17 11.44 22.58
N PRO A 11 -33.70 11.98 21.47
CA PRO A 11 -33.43 11.43 20.15
C PRO A 11 -31.92 11.43 19.91
N LYS A 12 -31.40 10.28 19.45
CA LYS A 12 -29.97 10.15 19.12
C LYS A 12 -29.62 11.22 18.08
N PRO A 13 -28.52 11.98 18.25
CA PRO A 13 -28.09 12.92 17.22
C PRO A 13 -27.96 12.17 15.90
N GLU A 14 -28.69 12.60 14.87
CA GLU A 14 -28.47 12.09 13.52
C GLU A 14 -27.02 12.37 13.16
N ALA A 15 -26.24 11.31 12.94
CA ALA A 15 -24.84 11.43 12.59
C ALA A 15 -24.72 12.31 11.34
N ALA A 16 -23.96 13.41 11.44
CA ALA A 16 -23.74 14.32 10.33
C ALA A 16 -23.33 13.53 9.07
N PRO A 17 -23.88 13.85 7.89
CA PRO A 17 -23.60 13.11 6.67
C PRO A 17 -22.09 13.08 6.42
N ASN A 18 -21.53 11.88 6.28
CA ASN A 18 -20.09 11.68 6.12
C ASN A 18 -19.60 12.49 4.90
N PRO A 19 -18.72 13.49 5.08
CA PRO A 19 -18.30 14.42 4.03
C PRO A 19 -17.53 13.72 2.90
N TYR A 20 -17.05 12.50 3.13
CA TYR A 20 -16.35 11.68 2.15
C TYR A 20 -17.28 10.85 1.26
N LYS A 21 -18.60 10.87 1.50
CA LYS A 21 -19.59 9.99 0.85
C LYS A 21 -20.45 10.67 -0.22
N THR A 22 -19.96 11.73 -0.86
CA THR A 22 -20.72 12.59 -1.81
C THR A 22 -20.41 12.40 -3.29
N ARG A 23 -19.48 11.50 -3.68
CA ARG A 23 -19.05 11.35 -5.09
C ARG A 23 -19.48 10.02 -5.70
N THR A 24 -20.21 10.06 -6.82
CA THR A 24 -20.72 8.88 -7.54
C THR A 24 -20.17 8.80 -8.97
N GLY A 25 -20.21 7.60 -9.57
CA GLY A 25 -19.86 7.37 -10.97
C GLY A 25 -18.40 7.68 -11.34
N LEU A 26 -18.20 8.17 -12.57
CA LEU A 26 -16.91 8.48 -13.19
C LEU A 26 -16.07 9.51 -12.41
N SER A 27 -16.74 10.45 -11.71
CA SER A 27 -16.07 11.44 -10.85
C SER A 27 -15.26 10.76 -9.74
N ARG A 28 -15.75 9.64 -9.17
CA ARG A 28 -15.02 8.89 -8.15
C ARG A 28 -13.75 8.25 -8.70
N VAL A 29 -13.81 7.69 -9.91
CA VAL A 29 -12.65 7.06 -10.56
C VAL A 29 -11.57 8.09 -10.88
N TYR A 30 -11.97 9.25 -11.40
CA TYR A 30 -11.05 10.35 -11.70
C TYR A 30 -10.34 10.86 -10.43
N HIS A 31 -11.10 11.15 -9.37
CA HIS A 31 -10.51 11.59 -8.11
C HIS A 31 -9.68 10.50 -7.42
N ALA A 32 -10.06 9.22 -7.54
CA ALA A 32 -9.23 8.12 -7.08
C ALA A 32 -7.89 8.09 -7.84
N GLY A 33 -7.90 8.30 -9.16
CA GLY A 33 -6.68 8.40 -9.96
C GLY A 33 -5.77 9.55 -9.54
N ILE A 34 -6.34 10.74 -9.28
CA ILE A 34 -5.58 11.89 -8.75
C ILE A 34 -4.97 11.54 -7.38
N ASN A 35 -5.76 10.94 -6.48
CA ASN A 35 -5.30 10.56 -5.16
C ASN A 35 -4.15 9.53 -5.24
N SER A 36 -4.27 8.53 -6.13
CA SER A 36 -3.20 7.55 -6.38
C SER A 36 -1.92 8.22 -6.87
N MET A 37 -2.03 9.17 -7.82
CA MET A 37 -0.87 9.90 -8.32
C MET A 37 -0.20 10.76 -7.23
N SER A 38 -1.01 11.37 -6.35
CA SER A 38 -0.50 12.09 -5.18
C SER A 38 0.25 11.15 -4.23
N GLY A 39 -0.27 9.94 -3.98
CA GLY A 39 0.39 8.93 -3.16
C GLY A 39 1.74 8.48 -3.72
N LEU A 40 1.79 8.17 -5.02
CA LEU A 40 3.04 7.81 -5.70
C LEU A 40 4.07 8.94 -5.66
N ARG A 41 3.63 10.18 -5.87
CA ARG A 41 4.51 11.35 -5.77
C ARG A 41 5.07 11.54 -4.36
N ALA A 42 4.24 11.34 -3.33
CA ALA A 42 4.67 11.43 -1.94
C ALA A 42 5.75 10.38 -1.64
N ALA A 43 5.49 9.11 -1.96
CA ALA A 43 6.45 8.02 -1.77
C ALA A 43 7.77 8.27 -2.50
N TRP A 44 7.73 8.76 -3.75
CA TRP A 44 8.94 9.13 -4.50
C TRP A 44 9.77 10.23 -3.83
N GLN A 45 9.12 11.23 -3.23
CA GLN A 45 9.81 12.36 -2.62
C GLN A 45 10.43 12.00 -1.27
N THR A 46 9.74 11.21 -0.44
CA THR A 46 10.16 10.94 0.93
C THR A 46 10.97 9.67 1.07
N GLU A 47 10.64 8.61 0.33
CA GLU A 47 11.26 7.31 0.52
C GLU A 47 12.37 7.02 -0.49
N SER A 48 13.60 7.00 0.02
CA SER A 48 14.77 6.64 -0.79
C SER A 48 14.73 5.19 -1.27
N ALA A 49 14.19 4.27 -0.46
CA ALA A 49 14.00 2.87 -0.79
C ALA A 49 13.01 2.71 -1.96
N PHE A 50 11.82 3.32 -1.87
CA PHE A 50 10.88 3.35 -2.99
C PHE A 50 11.49 3.88 -4.31
N ARG A 51 12.35 4.91 -4.27
CA ARG A 51 13.06 5.38 -5.48
C ARG A 51 13.98 4.32 -6.07
N GLN A 52 14.71 3.59 -5.24
CA GLN A 52 15.60 2.52 -5.68
C GLN A 52 14.80 1.37 -6.29
N GLU A 53 13.75 0.93 -5.61
CA GLU A 53 12.89 -0.14 -6.10
C GLU A 53 12.16 0.24 -7.39
N LEU A 54 11.66 1.48 -7.50
CA LEU A 54 11.02 1.96 -8.73
C LEU A 54 12.02 2.03 -9.88
N THR A 55 13.26 2.47 -9.62
CA THR A 55 14.33 2.48 -10.63
C THR A 55 14.65 1.06 -11.12
N LEU A 56 14.74 0.10 -10.19
CA LEU A 56 14.90 -1.32 -10.53
C LEU A 56 13.70 -1.84 -11.31
N ALA A 57 12.48 -1.48 -10.93
CA ALA A 57 11.27 -1.88 -11.62
C ALA A 57 11.21 -1.37 -13.06
N LEU A 58 11.66 -0.14 -13.32
CA LEU A 58 11.75 0.42 -14.68
C LEU A 58 12.70 -0.38 -15.58
N ILE A 59 13.66 -1.11 -15.01
CA ILE A 59 14.57 -2.00 -15.74
C ILE A 59 13.98 -3.42 -15.83
N LEU A 60 13.51 -3.96 -14.71
CA LEU A 60 13.05 -5.34 -14.59
C LEU A 60 11.72 -5.59 -15.30
N LEU A 61 10.82 -4.61 -15.40
CA LEU A 61 9.53 -4.79 -16.10
C LEU A 61 9.72 -4.99 -17.62
N PRO A 62 10.50 -4.15 -18.34
CA PRO A 62 10.86 -4.46 -19.73
C PRO A 62 11.57 -5.81 -19.88
N LEU A 63 12.50 -6.12 -18.98
CA LEU A 63 13.21 -7.40 -19.00
C LEU A 63 12.27 -8.59 -18.76
N ALA A 64 11.26 -8.46 -17.89
CA ALA A 64 10.26 -9.49 -17.66
C ALA A 64 9.47 -9.81 -18.94
N LEU A 65 9.08 -8.78 -19.69
CA LEU A 65 8.39 -8.93 -20.97
C LEU A 65 9.29 -9.52 -22.05
N TRP A 66 10.56 -9.15 -22.08
CA TRP A 66 11.53 -9.60 -23.08
C TRP A 66 12.01 -11.04 -22.82
N LEU A 67 12.33 -11.38 -21.57
CA LEU A 67 12.89 -12.68 -21.19
C LEU A 67 11.81 -13.76 -21.00
N GLY A 68 10.56 -13.39 -20.66
CA GLY A 68 9.47 -14.36 -20.57
C GLY A 68 9.10 -14.93 -21.94
N ARG A 69 9.14 -16.27 -22.07
CA ARG A 69 8.80 -17.03 -23.29
C ARG A 69 7.31 -17.27 -23.42
N THR A 70 6.61 -17.38 -22.28
CA THR A 70 5.14 -17.53 -22.22
C THR A 70 4.49 -16.34 -21.53
N TRP A 71 3.20 -16.12 -21.77
CA TRP A 71 2.44 -15.09 -21.07
C TRP A 71 2.43 -15.29 -19.56
N THR A 72 2.39 -16.55 -19.09
CA THR A 72 2.47 -16.88 -17.67
C THR A 72 3.80 -16.45 -17.07
N GLU A 73 4.92 -16.75 -17.73
CA GLU A 73 6.25 -16.33 -17.24
C GLU A 73 6.38 -14.81 -17.19
N ARG A 74 5.93 -14.11 -18.26
CA ARG A 74 5.91 -12.65 -18.29
C ARG A 74 5.08 -12.07 -17.15
N ALA A 75 3.90 -12.63 -16.92
CA ALA A 75 3.00 -12.19 -15.86
C ALA A 75 3.58 -12.44 -14.47
N VAL A 76 4.23 -13.59 -14.23
CA VAL A 76 4.82 -13.92 -12.93
C VAL A 76 6.09 -13.09 -12.67
N LEU A 77 6.95 -12.89 -13.67
CA LEU A 77 8.13 -12.01 -13.58
C LEU A 77 7.71 -10.56 -13.31
N ALA A 78 6.83 -10.00 -14.15
CA ALA A 78 6.38 -8.61 -13.99
C ALA A 78 5.56 -8.44 -12.70
N GLY A 79 4.69 -9.40 -12.38
CA GLY A 79 3.88 -9.41 -11.17
C GLY A 79 4.72 -9.42 -9.89
N SER A 80 5.83 -10.16 -9.87
CA SER A 80 6.74 -10.17 -8.71
C SER A 80 7.39 -8.81 -8.46
N VAL A 81 7.77 -8.09 -9.52
CA VAL A 81 8.33 -6.74 -9.43
C VAL A 81 7.27 -5.73 -8.97
N LEU A 82 6.05 -5.82 -9.51
CA LEU A 82 4.94 -4.97 -9.07
C LEU A 82 4.56 -5.24 -7.61
N LEU A 83 4.64 -6.50 -7.15
CA LEU A 83 4.35 -6.86 -5.77
C LEU A 83 5.32 -6.18 -4.79
N VAL A 84 6.61 -6.10 -5.12
CA VAL A 84 7.62 -5.35 -4.33
C VAL A 84 7.17 -3.89 -4.15
N LEU A 85 6.87 -3.19 -5.25
CA LEU A 85 6.40 -1.79 -5.19
C LEU A 85 5.11 -1.61 -4.40
N ILE A 86 4.17 -2.56 -4.51
CA ILE A 86 2.91 -2.52 -3.75
C ILE A 86 3.21 -2.65 -2.26
N VAL A 87 4.03 -3.61 -1.86
CA VAL A 87 4.34 -3.83 -0.43
C VAL A 87 5.15 -2.67 0.14
N GLU A 88 6.07 -2.08 -0.62
CA GLU A 88 6.81 -0.88 -0.20
C GLU A 88 5.90 0.33 0.01
N LEU A 89 4.92 0.56 -0.88
CA LEU A 89 3.92 1.61 -0.68
C LEU A 89 3.05 1.36 0.55
N LEU A 90 2.70 0.10 0.84
CA LEU A 90 1.96 -0.27 2.05
C LEU A 90 2.82 -0.08 3.30
N ASN A 91 4.10 -0.46 3.27
CA ASN A 91 5.05 -0.23 4.35
C ASN A 91 5.15 1.26 4.66
N THR A 92 5.36 2.07 3.63
CA THR A 92 5.40 3.54 3.72
C THR A 92 4.11 4.09 4.37
N ALA A 93 2.94 3.62 3.93
CA ALA A 93 1.66 4.06 4.50
C ALA A 93 1.53 3.69 6.00
N ILE A 94 2.03 2.52 6.42
CA ILE A 94 2.08 2.12 7.82
C ILE A 94 3.01 3.05 8.60
N GLU A 95 4.22 3.32 8.09
CA GLU A 95 5.18 4.23 8.72
C GLU A 95 4.58 5.62 8.95
N TYR A 96 3.95 6.22 7.93
CA TYR A 96 3.25 7.50 8.06
C TYR A 96 2.13 7.47 9.09
N THR A 97 1.38 6.36 9.16
CA THR A 97 0.29 6.21 10.12
C THR A 97 0.82 6.11 11.55
N VAL A 98 1.86 5.31 11.76
CA VAL A 98 2.51 5.14 13.06
C VAL A 98 3.13 6.44 13.55
N ASP A 99 3.83 7.16 12.67
CA ASP A 99 4.46 8.45 12.99
C ASP A 99 3.44 9.54 13.28
N ARG A 100 2.24 9.46 12.71
CA ARG A 100 1.15 10.37 13.03
C ARG A 100 0.54 10.12 14.41
N VAL A 101 0.50 8.88 14.88
CA VAL A 101 -0.19 8.49 16.13
C VAL A 101 0.69 8.71 17.36
N SER A 102 1.98 8.40 17.28
CA SER A 102 2.90 8.54 18.42
C SER A 102 4.30 8.94 17.96
N LEU A 103 4.75 10.11 18.41
CA LEU A 103 6.14 10.56 18.24
C LEU A 103 7.05 10.08 19.37
N GLU A 104 6.49 9.57 20.47
CA GLU A 104 7.26 8.90 21.52
C GLU A 104 7.64 7.48 21.05
N ARG A 105 8.90 7.09 21.33
CA ARG A 105 9.41 5.74 21.03
C ARG A 105 8.68 4.71 21.90
N HIS A 106 7.59 4.17 21.36
CA HIS A 106 6.83 3.09 21.95
C HIS A 106 7.23 1.76 21.29
N ASP A 107 7.36 0.69 22.08
CA ASP A 107 7.81 -0.64 21.57
C ASP A 107 6.90 -1.20 20.48
N LEU A 108 5.59 -0.90 20.58
CA LEU A 108 4.61 -1.27 19.56
C LEU A 108 4.81 -0.52 18.23
N SER A 109 5.15 0.77 18.27
CA SER A 109 5.43 1.57 17.07
C SER A 109 6.66 1.04 16.35
N LYS A 110 7.70 0.68 17.10
CA LYS A 110 8.89 0.03 16.55
C LYS A 110 8.53 -1.31 15.89
N THR A 111 7.83 -2.17 16.62
CA THR A 111 7.41 -3.48 16.10
C THR A 111 6.58 -3.37 14.81
N ALA A 112 5.67 -2.41 14.73
CA ALA A 112 4.86 -2.18 13.54
C ALA A 112 5.72 -1.85 12.30
N LYS A 113 6.73 -0.98 12.46
CA LYS A 113 7.68 -0.62 11.40
C LYS A 113 8.57 -1.81 11.01
N ASP A 114 9.09 -2.54 12.00
CA ASP A 114 9.92 -3.72 11.77
C ASP A 114 9.18 -4.79 10.95
N LEU A 115 7.89 -5.01 11.24
CA LEU A 115 7.04 -5.94 10.48
C LEU A 115 6.80 -5.48 9.05
N GLY A 116 6.59 -4.18 8.82
CA GLY A 116 6.45 -3.61 7.49
C GLY A 116 7.71 -3.80 6.65
N SER A 117 8.88 -3.47 7.21
CA SER A 117 10.18 -3.70 6.59
C SER A 117 10.45 -5.19 6.31
N ALA A 118 10.05 -6.09 7.22
CA ALA A 118 10.16 -7.53 7.02
C ALA A 118 9.29 -8.01 5.83
N ALA A 119 8.11 -7.44 5.64
CA ALA A 119 7.26 -7.76 4.49
C ALA A 119 7.93 -7.37 3.16
N VAL A 120 8.54 -6.17 3.10
CA VAL A 120 9.30 -5.71 1.92
C VAL A 120 10.44 -6.69 1.62
N LEU A 121 11.26 -7.05 2.63
CA LEU A 121 12.33 -8.03 2.49
C LEU A 121 11.84 -9.36 1.93
N LEU A 122 10.73 -9.89 2.44
CA LEU A 122 10.16 -11.15 1.96
C LEU A 122 9.70 -11.03 0.50
N THR A 123 9.17 -9.89 0.07
CA THR A 123 8.79 -9.69 -1.34
C THR A 123 9.99 -9.55 -2.27
N LEU A 124 11.07 -8.92 -1.82
CA LEU A 124 12.33 -8.88 -2.56
C LEU A 124 12.91 -10.29 -2.74
N LEU A 125 12.93 -11.09 -1.68
CA LEU A 125 13.35 -12.50 -1.74
C LEU A 125 12.46 -13.30 -2.69
N LEU A 126 11.14 -13.16 -2.60
CA LEU A 126 10.20 -13.80 -3.51
C LEU A 126 10.45 -13.41 -4.96
N CYS A 127 10.70 -12.12 -5.24
CA CYS A 127 11.04 -11.64 -6.58
C CYS A 127 12.31 -12.31 -7.10
N VAL A 128 13.39 -12.34 -6.32
CA VAL A 128 14.64 -13.01 -6.70
C VAL A 128 14.41 -14.50 -6.98
N LEU A 129 13.68 -15.20 -6.12
CA LEU A 129 13.39 -16.62 -6.28
C LEU A 129 12.56 -16.91 -7.54
N ILE A 130 11.57 -16.08 -7.84
CA ILE A 130 10.76 -16.18 -9.06
C ILE A 130 11.64 -16.01 -10.30
N TRP A 131 12.48 -14.96 -10.32
CA TRP A 131 13.38 -14.70 -11.44
C TRP A 131 14.39 -15.83 -11.64
N ALA A 132 14.97 -16.35 -10.56
CA ALA A 132 15.86 -17.49 -10.58
C ALA A 132 15.15 -18.76 -11.11
N ALA A 133 13.96 -19.08 -10.58
CA ALA A 133 13.19 -20.26 -10.99
C ALA A 133 12.82 -20.23 -12.49
N VAL A 134 12.53 -19.05 -13.03
CA VAL A 134 12.17 -18.88 -14.44
C VAL A 134 13.42 -18.93 -15.34
N LEU A 135 14.53 -18.28 -14.95
CA LEU A 135 15.69 -18.08 -15.83
C LEU A 135 16.79 -19.15 -15.68
N LEU A 136 17.06 -19.67 -14.48
CA LEU A 136 18.15 -20.64 -14.26
C LEU A 136 18.03 -21.91 -15.12
N PRO A 137 16.84 -22.51 -15.34
CA PRO A 137 16.73 -23.71 -16.19
C PRO A 137 17.05 -23.48 -17.68
N ARG A 138 17.34 -22.24 -18.08
CA ARG A 138 17.58 -21.83 -19.46
C ARG A 138 19.04 -21.55 -19.74
N ILE A 139 19.87 -21.54 -18.70
CA ILE A 139 21.33 -21.40 -18.75
C ILE A 139 21.91 -22.81 -18.85
#